data_AF-A0A414Q7Z4-F1
#
_entry.id   AF-A0A414Q7Z4-F1
#
_cell.length_a   1.000
_cell.length_b   1.000
_cell.length_c   1.000
_cell.angle_alpha   90.00
_cell.angle_beta   90.00
_cell.angle_gamma   90.00
#
_symmetry.space_group_name_H-M   'P 1'
#
loop_
_entity.id
_entity.type
_entity.pdbx_description
1 polymer ?
#
loop_
_entity_poly.entity_id
_entity_poly.type
_entity_poly.pdbx_seq_one_letter_code
_entity_poly.pdbx_strand_id
1 'polypeptide(L)'
;MANIIEAEENFRRFATGFEPMIRDIMVKNREEVSQYIVEQLWSGINGNDKPLRPTYLNDPYFNTKEAGYWYKNAKGYAAFKQRVAPLMYSSLINAPVSSKGTPNLIITGEFHDSITAVPIDKGLRIESVGISFSGDIEKKYGQAIYKVGSYARKAFMERHIKQGIADYFRKFGL
;
A
#
# COMPACT_ATOMS: atom_id res chain seq x y z
N MET A 1 35.98 -15.54 27.90
CA MET A 1 36.48 -14.49 26.99
C MET A 1 36.23 -15.00 25.59
N ALA A 2 35.42 -14.30 24.80
CA ALA A 2 35.29 -14.68 23.39
C ALA A 2 36.65 -14.47 22.72
N ASN A 3 37.21 -15.51 22.12
CA ASN A 3 38.44 -15.36 21.35
C ASN A 3 38.13 -14.64 20.03
N ILE A 4 39.16 -14.15 19.33
CA ILE A 4 38.98 -13.36 18.10
C ILE A 4 38.19 -14.15 17.01
N ILE A 5 38.29 -15.48 17.00
CA ILE A 5 37.57 -16.36 16.06
C ILE A 5 36.06 -16.34 16.35
N GLU A 6 35.67 -16.49 17.62
CA GLU A 6 34.25 -16.41 18.02
C GLU A 6 33.64 -15.04 17.70
N ALA A 7 34.43 -13.97 17.85
CA ALA A 7 33.99 -12.62 17.47
C ALA A 7 33.75 -12.52 15.94
N GLU A 8 34.67 -13.03 15.13
CA GLU A 8 34.53 -13.06 13.67
C GLU A 8 33.29 -13.85 13.21
N GLU A 9 33.08 -15.03 13.79
CA GLU A 9 31.89 -15.85 13.50
C GLU A 9 30.60 -15.14 13.89
N ASN A 10 30.59 -14.43 15.02
CA ASN A 10 29.44 -13.66 15.47
C ASN A 10 29.11 -12.51 14.50
N PHE A 11 30.12 -11.77 14.03
CA PHE A 11 29.94 -10.74 12.99
C PHE A 11 29.46 -11.33 11.66
N ARG A 12 29.97 -12.50 11.26
CA ARG A 12 29.51 -13.18 10.05
C ARG A 12 28.02 -13.52 10.14
N ARG A 13 27.58 -14.07 11.28
CA ARG A 13 26.17 -14.41 11.55
C ARG A 13 25.27 -13.17 11.61
N PHE A 14 25.78 -12.06 12.16
CA PHE A 14 25.10 -10.77 12.14
C PHE A 14 24.89 -10.27 10.70
N ALA A 15 25.95 -10.27 9.88
CA ALA A 15 25.88 -9.77 8.52
C ALA A 15 24.95 -10.63 7.63
N THR A 16 25.06 -11.96 7.71
CA THR A 16 24.24 -12.86 6.89
C THR A 16 22.79 -12.96 7.35
N GLY A 17 22.52 -12.73 8.64
CA GLY A 17 21.16 -12.81 9.20
C GLY A 17 20.38 -11.50 9.16
N PHE A 18 21.01 -10.37 8.81
CA PHE A 18 20.36 -9.06 8.84
C PHE A 18 19.21 -8.96 7.83
N GLU A 19 19.46 -9.31 6.56
CA GLU A 19 18.43 -9.28 5.53
C GLU A 19 17.27 -10.27 5.80
N PRO A 20 17.53 -11.55 6.17
CA PRO A 20 16.47 -12.46 6.62
C PRO A 20 15.61 -11.88 7.75
N MET A 21 16.22 -11.24 8.75
CA MET A 21 15.48 -10.61 9.84
C MET A 21 14.53 -9.52 9.34
N ILE A 22 14.98 -8.67 8.42
CA ILE A 22 14.11 -7.64 7.81
C ILE A 22 12.95 -8.29 7.04
N ARG A 23 13.21 -9.38 6.30
CA ARG A 23 12.18 -10.14 5.57
C ARG A 23 11.15 -10.76 6.52
N ASP A 24 11.59 -11.33 7.62
CA ASP A 24 10.70 -11.92 8.63
C ASP A 24 9.76 -10.87 9.22
N ILE A 25 10.27 -9.65 9.49
CA ILE A 25 9.44 -8.53 9.94
C ILE A 25 8.40 -8.14 8.87
N MET A 26 8.79 -8.07 7.60
CA MET A 26 7.85 -7.79 6.51
C MET A 26 6.75 -8.84 6.45
N VAL A 27 7.10 -10.13 6.41
CA VAL A 27 6.14 -11.23 6.29
C VAL A 27 5.22 -11.33 7.50
N LYS A 28 5.75 -11.11 8.71
CA LYS A 28 4.97 -11.12 9.96
C LYS A 28 3.91 -10.03 9.99
N ASN A 29 4.17 -8.88 9.36
CA ASN A 29 3.30 -7.71 9.37
C ASN A 29 2.58 -7.47 8.02
N ARG A 30 2.50 -8.50 7.17
CA ARG A 30 1.94 -8.39 5.81
C ARG A 30 0.52 -7.84 5.76
N GLU A 31 -0.31 -8.18 6.75
CA GLU A 31 -1.70 -7.70 6.82
C GLU A 31 -1.78 -6.18 7.02
N GLU A 32 -0.90 -5.62 7.86
CA GLU A 32 -0.81 -4.17 8.03
C GLU A 32 -0.27 -3.50 6.75
N VAL A 33 0.65 -4.17 6.04
CA VAL A 33 1.11 -3.69 4.72
C VAL A 33 -0.04 -3.65 3.71
N SER A 34 -0.91 -4.67 3.66
CA SER A 34 -2.15 -4.62 2.85
C SER A 34 -3.01 -3.41 3.26
N GLN A 35 -3.20 -3.19 4.56
CA GLN A 35 -4.00 -2.08 5.07
C GLN A 35 -3.40 -0.73 4.67
N TYR A 36 -2.08 -0.57 4.63
CA TYR A 36 -1.46 0.68 4.17
C TYR A 36 -1.84 1.02 2.72
N ILE A 37 -1.95 0.02 1.86
CA ILE A 37 -2.37 0.23 0.47
C ILE A 37 -3.84 0.64 0.42
N VAL A 38 -4.69 -0.01 1.21
CA VAL A 38 -6.12 0.35 1.35
C VAL A 38 -6.28 1.80 1.82
N GLU A 39 -5.60 2.19 2.89
CA GLU A 39 -5.62 3.56 3.44
C GLU A 39 -5.14 4.62 2.43
N GLN A 40 -4.10 4.29 1.68
CA GLN A 40 -3.58 5.12 0.62
C GLN A 40 -4.65 5.37 -0.46
N LEU A 41 -5.34 4.31 -0.89
CA LEU A 41 -6.42 4.42 -1.88
C LEU A 41 -7.63 5.18 -1.32
N TRP A 42 -7.99 4.97 -0.05
CA TRP A 42 -9.02 5.76 0.64
C TRP A 42 -8.72 7.26 0.62
N SER A 43 -7.46 7.65 0.75
CA SER A 43 -7.02 9.04 0.64
C SER A 43 -6.97 9.58 -0.80
N GLY A 44 -7.16 8.70 -1.80
CA GLY A 44 -7.16 9.04 -3.21
C GLY A 44 -5.76 9.23 -3.80
N ILE A 45 -4.74 8.59 -3.23
CA ILE A 45 -3.36 8.63 -3.73
C ILE A 45 -2.89 7.22 -4.13
N ASN A 46 -1.86 7.15 -4.98
CA ASN A 46 -1.18 5.91 -5.34
C ASN A 46 0.18 5.80 -4.64
N GLY A 47 0.91 4.70 -4.88
CA GLY A 47 2.18 4.44 -4.21
C GLY A 47 3.37 5.27 -4.69
N ASN A 48 3.13 6.23 -5.59
CA ASN A 48 4.09 7.29 -5.91
C ASN A 48 3.70 8.62 -5.21
N ASP A 49 2.81 8.57 -4.22
CA ASP A 49 2.26 9.71 -3.48
C ASP A 49 1.57 10.73 -4.38
N LYS A 50 1.05 10.28 -5.53
CA LYS A 50 0.31 11.11 -6.48
C LYS A 50 -1.17 10.81 -6.40
N PRO A 51 -2.04 11.81 -6.63
CA PRO A 51 -3.47 11.57 -6.81
C PRO A 51 -3.77 10.47 -7.83
N LEU A 52 -4.79 9.65 -7.57
CA LEU A 52 -5.26 8.68 -8.54
C LEU A 52 -5.73 9.37 -9.83
N ARG A 53 -5.39 8.76 -10.96
CA ARG A 53 -5.77 9.23 -12.30
C ARG A 53 -6.26 8.06 -13.15
N PRO A 54 -7.31 8.25 -13.98
CA PRO A 54 -8.05 9.52 -14.17
C PRO A 54 -8.87 9.93 -12.92
N THR A 55 -9.18 11.24 -12.81
CA THR A 55 -10.23 11.71 -11.89
C THR A 55 -11.60 11.40 -12.50
N TYR A 56 -12.67 11.41 -11.72
CA TYR A 56 -14.02 11.25 -12.28
C TYR A 56 -14.31 12.25 -13.40
N LEU A 57 -13.87 13.50 -13.24
CA LEU A 57 -14.10 14.57 -14.22
C LEU A 57 -13.39 14.36 -15.56
N ASN A 58 -12.28 13.61 -15.55
CA ASN A 58 -11.43 13.38 -16.72
C ASN A 58 -11.46 11.92 -17.18
N ASP A 59 -12.38 11.12 -16.63
CA ASP A 59 -12.50 9.71 -16.92
C ASP A 59 -13.33 9.49 -18.19
N PRO A 60 -12.74 8.93 -19.27
CA PRO A 60 -13.44 8.74 -20.53
C PRO A 60 -14.70 7.88 -20.42
N TYR A 61 -14.80 7.03 -19.39
CA TYR A 61 -15.99 6.22 -19.13
C TYR A 61 -17.28 7.05 -19.10
N PHE A 62 -17.27 8.24 -18.51
CA PHE A 62 -18.47 9.07 -18.45
C PHE A 62 -18.89 9.66 -19.81
N ASN A 63 -18.08 9.50 -20.85
CA ASN A 63 -18.42 9.86 -22.23
C ASN A 63 -18.92 8.66 -23.06
N THR A 64 -19.13 7.51 -22.44
CA THR A 64 -19.63 6.30 -23.10
C THR A 64 -21.01 5.92 -22.55
N LYS A 65 -21.84 5.24 -23.37
CA LYS A 65 -23.23 4.91 -22.97
C LYS A 65 -23.27 3.91 -21.81
N GLU A 66 -22.20 3.15 -21.61
CA GLU A 66 -21.97 2.21 -20.52
C GLU A 66 -21.97 2.89 -19.14
N ALA A 67 -21.78 4.21 -19.08
CA ALA A 67 -21.95 4.99 -17.84
C ALA A 67 -23.41 5.11 -17.36
N GLY A 68 -24.39 4.68 -18.18
CA GLY A 68 -25.80 4.63 -17.82
C GLY A 68 -26.31 5.99 -17.35
N TYR A 69 -26.87 6.05 -16.15
CA TYR A 69 -27.37 7.27 -15.52
C TYR A 69 -26.32 8.40 -15.44
N TRP A 70 -25.04 8.05 -15.38
CA TRP A 70 -23.95 9.01 -15.27
C TRP A 70 -23.35 9.43 -16.62
N TYR A 71 -23.90 8.96 -17.74
CA TYR A 71 -23.47 9.37 -19.07
C TYR A 71 -23.54 10.90 -19.21
N LYS A 72 -22.41 11.51 -19.61
CA LYS A 72 -22.18 12.96 -19.67
C LYS A 72 -22.39 13.71 -18.34
N ASN A 73 -22.40 13.01 -17.20
CA ASN A 73 -22.63 13.57 -15.87
C ASN A 73 -21.55 13.17 -14.84
N ALA A 74 -20.28 13.27 -15.23
CA ALA A 74 -19.14 13.01 -14.35
C ALA A 74 -19.13 13.89 -13.07
N LYS A 75 -19.60 15.14 -13.18
CA LYS A 75 -19.72 16.06 -12.04
C LYS A 75 -20.73 15.55 -11.01
N GLY A 76 -21.89 15.08 -11.48
CA GLY A 76 -22.90 14.47 -10.62
C GLY A 76 -22.37 13.21 -9.93
N TYR A 77 -21.64 12.36 -10.66
CA TYR A 77 -21.02 11.17 -10.07
C TYR A 77 -19.98 11.54 -9.01
N ALA A 78 -19.11 12.52 -9.27
CA ALA A 78 -18.12 12.98 -8.30
C ALA A 78 -18.77 13.53 -7.02
N ALA A 79 -19.85 14.30 -7.14
CA ALA A 79 -20.61 14.80 -5.99
C ALA A 79 -21.31 13.66 -5.22
N PHE A 80 -21.90 12.70 -5.93
CA PHE A 80 -22.47 11.50 -5.33
C PHE A 80 -21.42 10.72 -4.54
N LYS A 81 -20.25 10.43 -5.13
CA LYS A 81 -19.15 9.72 -4.47
C LYS A 81 -18.62 10.48 -3.25
N GLN A 82 -18.50 11.80 -3.34
CA GLN A 82 -18.12 12.62 -2.19
C GLN A 82 -19.11 12.47 -1.01
N ARG A 83 -20.38 12.21 -1.28
CA ARG A 83 -21.40 12.00 -0.25
C ARG A 83 -21.37 10.58 0.34
N VAL A 84 -21.25 9.56 -0.51
CA VAL A 84 -21.42 8.15 -0.07
C VAL A 84 -20.12 7.44 0.32
N ALA A 85 -18.99 7.90 -0.21
CA ALA A 85 -17.67 7.33 0.04
C ALA A 85 -16.62 8.44 -0.15
N PRO A 86 -16.57 9.43 0.76
CA PRO A 86 -15.61 10.52 0.67
C PRO A 86 -14.16 10.01 0.72
N LEU A 87 -13.23 10.83 0.22
CA LEU A 87 -11.81 10.59 0.46
C LEU A 87 -11.52 10.74 1.96
N MET A 88 -10.66 9.89 2.50
CA MET A 88 -10.39 9.83 3.94
C MET A 88 -8.93 10.11 4.24
N TYR A 89 -8.69 10.91 5.27
CA TYR A 89 -7.35 11.06 5.82
C TYR A 89 -6.97 9.76 6.52
N SER A 90 -5.77 9.25 6.24
CA SER A 90 -5.27 8.09 6.96
C SER A 90 -4.46 8.52 8.16
N SER A 91 -4.94 8.21 9.37
CA SER A 91 -4.13 8.34 10.58
C SER A 91 -3.07 7.23 10.69
N LEU A 92 -3.30 6.09 10.03
CA LEU A 92 -2.40 4.95 10.06
C LEU A 92 -1.04 5.27 9.42
N ILE A 93 -1.09 5.85 8.21
CA ILE A 93 0.11 6.21 7.44
C ILE A 93 0.35 7.71 7.36
N ASN A 94 -0.50 8.53 8.00
CA ASN A 94 -0.43 9.99 7.96
C ASN A 94 -0.49 10.56 6.53
N ALA A 95 -1.31 9.93 5.67
CA ALA A 95 -1.45 10.29 4.26
C ALA A 95 -2.49 11.41 4.07
N PRO A 96 -2.16 12.45 3.28
CA PRO A 96 -3.06 13.56 3.03
C PRO A 96 -4.23 13.15 2.14
N VAL A 97 -5.34 13.87 2.27
CA VAL A 97 -6.49 13.70 1.37
C VAL A 97 -6.22 14.38 0.03
N SER A 98 -6.44 13.64 -1.05
CA SER A 98 -6.32 14.14 -2.42
C SER A 98 -7.43 15.16 -2.77
N SER A 99 -7.32 15.78 -3.94
CA SER A 99 -8.30 16.77 -4.41
C SER A 99 -9.68 16.15 -4.65
N LYS A 100 -10.75 16.92 -4.40
CA LYS A 100 -12.14 16.51 -4.73
C LYS A 100 -12.25 16.02 -6.18
N GLY A 101 -13.06 14.97 -6.38
CA GLY A 101 -13.24 14.33 -7.69
C GLY A 101 -12.17 13.30 -8.05
N THR A 102 -11.12 13.15 -7.24
CA THR A 102 -10.23 11.98 -7.29
C THR A 102 -10.96 10.76 -6.73
N PRO A 103 -10.88 9.59 -7.37
CA PRO A 103 -11.47 8.37 -6.84
C PRO A 103 -10.72 7.86 -5.60
N ASN A 104 -11.40 7.05 -4.80
CA ASN A 104 -10.80 6.18 -3.77
C ASN A 104 -10.91 4.69 -4.10
N LEU A 105 -11.36 4.34 -5.31
CA LEU A 105 -11.61 2.97 -5.77
C LEU A 105 -12.63 2.16 -4.94
N ILE A 106 -13.40 2.80 -4.05
CA ILE A 106 -14.47 2.12 -3.33
C ILE A 106 -15.65 1.99 -4.30
N ILE A 107 -15.82 0.82 -4.91
CA ILE A 107 -16.96 0.50 -5.79
C ILE A 107 -18.03 -0.22 -4.97
N THR A 108 -17.78 -1.48 -4.62
CA THR A 108 -18.58 -2.34 -3.72
C THR A 108 -17.87 -2.62 -2.38
N GLY A 109 -16.56 -2.37 -2.30
CA GLY A 109 -15.70 -2.77 -1.18
C GLY A 109 -14.74 -3.90 -1.57
N GLU A 110 -15.21 -4.83 -2.41
CA GLU A 110 -14.50 -6.06 -2.80
C GLU A 110 -13.10 -5.81 -3.37
N PHE A 111 -12.89 -4.70 -4.08
CA PHE A 111 -11.55 -4.35 -4.55
C PHE A 111 -10.57 -4.13 -3.40
N HIS A 112 -10.96 -3.39 -2.36
CA HIS A 112 -10.08 -3.15 -1.21
C HIS A 112 -9.86 -4.43 -0.43
N ASP A 113 -10.91 -5.22 -0.22
CA ASP A 113 -10.85 -6.50 0.50
C ASP A 113 -9.94 -7.50 -0.21
N SER A 114 -9.80 -7.40 -1.53
CA SER A 114 -8.90 -8.24 -2.32
C SER A 114 -7.41 -7.89 -2.19
N ILE A 115 -7.07 -6.68 -1.74
CA ILE A 115 -5.68 -6.20 -1.70
C ILE A 115 -4.90 -7.00 -0.66
N THR A 116 -3.92 -7.76 -1.15
CA THR A 116 -3.19 -8.73 -0.36
C THR A 116 -1.69 -8.57 -0.56
N ALA A 117 -0.96 -8.49 0.55
CA ALA A 117 0.49 -8.64 0.58
C ALA A 117 0.87 -10.13 0.61
N VAL A 118 1.26 -10.66 -0.54
CA VAL A 118 1.66 -12.05 -0.73
C VAL A 118 3.17 -12.21 -0.49
N PRO A 119 3.60 -13.08 0.44
CA PRO A 119 5.01 -13.40 0.65
C PRO A 119 5.66 -13.98 -0.60
N ILE A 120 6.85 -13.50 -0.91
CA ILE A 120 7.74 -14.01 -1.96
C ILE A 120 9.17 -14.08 -1.41
N ASP A 121 10.08 -14.78 -2.10
CA ASP A 121 11.47 -14.97 -1.64
C ASP A 121 12.20 -13.67 -1.26
N LYS A 122 11.85 -12.56 -1.93
CA LYS A 122 12.47 -11.24 -1.76
C LYS A 122 11.68 -10.27 -0.87
N GLY A 123 10.58 -10.71 -0.25
CA GLY A 123 9.74 -9.86 0.61
C GLY A 123 8.25 -10.03 0.32
N LEU A 124 7.57 -8.94 0.00
CA LEU A 124 6.12 -8.92 -0.25
C LEU A 124 5.82 -8.43 -1.65
N ARG A 125 4.91 -9.11 -2.33
CA ARG A 125 4.25 -8.64 -3.55
C ARG A 125 2.83 -8.25 -3.20
N ILE A 126 2.43 -7.03 -3.56
CA ILE A 126 1.06 -6.56 -3.35
C ILE A 126 0.27 -6.82 -4.62
N GLU A 127 -0.89 -7.45 -4.49
CA GLU A 127 -1.81 -7.71 -5.60
C GLU A 127 -3.26 -7.82 -5.11
N SER A 128 -4.21 -7.80 -6.03
CA SER A 128 -5.60 -8.17 -5.75
C SER A 128 -5.82 -9.67 -5.95
N VAL A 129 -6.36 -10.35 -4.95
CA VAL A 129 -6.61 -11.81 -4.98
C VAL A 129 -8.11 -12.10 -4.91
N GLY A 130 -8.58 -13.04 -5.73
CA GLY A 130 -9.94 -13.58 -5.62
C GLY A 130 -11.06 -12.78 -6.30
N ILE A 131 -10.72 -11.74 -7.09
CA ILE A 131 -11.69 -10.95 -7.85
C ILE A 131 -11.33 -10.90 -9.33
N SER A 132 -12.34 -10.98 -10.22
CA SER A 132 -12.13 -11.04 -11.67
C SER A 132 -11.91 -9.67 -12.34
N PHE A 133 -12.37 -8.59 -11.72
CA PHE A 133 -12.33 -7.24 -12.29
C PHE A 133 -11.11 -6.41 -11.85
N SER A 134 -10.21 -6.95 -11.03
CA SER A 134 -8.97 -6.25 -10.61
C SER A 134 -8.14 -5.81 -11.81
N GLY A 135 -8.05 -6.65 -12.85
CA GLY A 135 -7.33 -6.34 -14.08
C GLY A 135 -7.83 -5.08 -14.78
N ASP A 136 -9.13 -4.80 -14.75
CA ASP A 136 -9.69 -3.58 -15.34
C ASP A 136 -9.30 -2.33 -14.54
N ILE A 137 -9.25 -2.45 -13.21
CA ILE A 137 -8.79 -1.38 -12.32
C ILE A 137 -7.31 -1.11 -12.55
N GLU A 138 -6.49 -2.15 -12.62
CA GLU A 138 -5.06 -2.04 -12.92
C GLU A 138 -4.80 -1.43 -14.28
N LYS A 139 -5.55 -1.83 -15.30
CA LYS A 139 -5.45 -1.26 -16.65
C LYS A 139 -5.77 0.24 -16.64
N LYS A 140 -6.70 0.66 -15.80
CA LYS A 140 -7.17 2.05 -15.71
C LYS A 140 -6.26 2.96 -14.87
N TYR A 141 -5.83 2.49 -13.70
CA TYR A 141 -5.08 3.30 -12.72
C TYR A 141 -3.59 2.96 -12.67
N GLY A 142 -3.18 1.90 -13.36
CA GLY A 142 -1.81 1.40 -13.39
C GLY A 142 -1.40 0.64 -12.13
N GLN A 143 -0.29 -0.09 -12.23
CA GLN A 143 0.30 -0.86 -11.13
C GLN A 143 0.75 0.00 -9.93
N ALA A 144 0.77 1.33 -10.07
CA ALA A 144 1.12 2.23 -8.98
C ALA A 144 0.14 2.15 -7.80
N ILE A 145 -1.08 1.64 -8.01
CA ILE A 145 -2.07 1.44 -6.94
C ILE A 145 -1.61 0.41 -5.90
N TYR A 146 -0.76 -0.55 -6.25
CA TYR A 146 -0.22 -1.56 -5.34
C TYR A 146 1.16 -1.22 -4.78
N LYS A 147 1.79 -0.14 -5.25
CA LYS A 147 3.07 0.29 -4.70
C LYS A 147 2.86 0.80 -3.27
N VAL A 148 3.80 0.48 -2.38
CA VAL A 148 3.84 1.03 -1.02
C VAL A 148 4.39 2.47 -1.09
N GLY A 149 3.53 3.47 -0.89
CA GLY A 149 3.89 4.90 -0.91
C GLY A 149 4.88 5.32 0.18
N SER A 150 5.41 6.55 0.10
CA SER A 150 6.43 6.99 1.07
C SER A 150 5.87 7.13 2.48
N TYR A 151 4.60 7.55 2.61
CA TYR A 151 3.86 7.61 3.87
C TYR A 151 3.79 6.25 4.56
N ALA A 152 3.36 5.23 3.82
CA ALA A 152 3.28 3.85 4.29
C ALA A 152 4.66 3.28 4.65
N ARG A 153 5.69 3.51 3.81
CA ARG A 153 7.06 3.08 4.12
C ARG A 153 7.57 3.72 5.40
N LYS A 154 7.34 5.03 5.60
CA LYS A 154 7.74 5.73 6.82
C LYS A 154 7.06 5.12 8.06
N ALA A 155 5.75 4.94 8.01
CA ALA A 155 4.98 4.34 9.10
C ALA A 155 5.50 2.93 9.43
N PHE A 156 5.75 2.10 8.42
CA PHE A 156 6.29 0.75 8.61
C PHE A 156 7.69 0.77 9.25
N MET A 157 8.57 1.65 8.77
CA MET A 157 9.93 1.79 9.29
C MET A 157 9.92 2.19 10.77
N GLU A 158 9.07 3.14 11.14
CA GLU A 158 8.95 3.64 12.51
C GLU A 158 8.36 2.60 13.47
N ARG A 159 7.33 1.87 13.04
CA ARG A 159 6.61 0.91 13.89
C ARG A 159 7.33 -0.42 14.06
N HIS A 160 7.97 -0.93 13.00
CA HIS A 160 8.44 -2.32 12.97
C HIS A 160 9.94 -2.43 12.78
N ILE A 161 10.48 -1.78 11.74
CA ILE A 161 11.88 -2.00 11.34
C ILE A 161 12.85 -1.42 12.37
N LYS A 162 12.57 -0.23 12.91
CA LYS A 162 13.44 0.40 13.92
C LYS A 162 13.62 -0.49 15.15
N GLN A 163 12.52 -1.02 15.68
CA GLN A 163 12.56 -1.91 16.84
C GLN A 163 13.25 -3.24 16.50
N GLY A 164 12.91 -3.83 15.35
CA GLY A 164 13.52 -5.08 14.91
C GLY A 164 15.03 -4.99 14.71
N ILE A 165 15.53 -3.88 14.15
CA ILE A 165 16.97 -3.61 14.05
C ILE A 165 17.58 -3.51 15.45
N ALA A 166 16.98 -2.76 16.37
CA ALA A 166 17.51 -2.63 17.73
C ALA A 166 17.58 -3.97 18.47
N ASP A 167 16.54 -4.80 18.35
CA ASP A 167 16.50 -6.14 18.94
C ASP A 167 17.53 -7.08 18.29
N TYR A 168 17.72 -6.95 16.98
CA TYR A 168 18.73 -7.72 16.26
C TYR A 168 20.14 -7.35 16.71
N PHE A 169 20.47 -6.06 16.83
CA PHE A 169 21.79 -5.63 17.33
C PHE A 169 22.05 -6.16 18.75
N ARG A 170 21.06 -6.04 19.64
CA ARG A 170 21.15 -6.55 21.01
C ARG A 170 21.43 -8.04 21.08
N LYS A 171 20.87 -8.85 20.16
CA LYS A 171 21.13 -10.30 20.08
C LYS A 171 22.62 -10.62 19.88
N PHE A 172 23.37 -9.72 19.26
CA PHE A 172 24.80 -9.87 19.00
C PHE A 172 25.69 -9.06 19.97
N GLY A 173 25.09 -8.37 20.95
CA GLY A 173 25.82 -7.53 21.92
C GLY A 173 26.29 -6.18 21.36
N LEU A 174 25.60 -5.66 20.33
CA LEU A 174 25.85 -4.37 19.69
C LEU A 174 24.81 -3.31 20.09
#